data_AF-A0A317GZK2-F1
#
_entry.id   AF-A0A317GZK2-F1
#
_cell.length_a   1.000
_cell.length_b   1.000
_cell.length_c   1.000
_cell.angle_alpha   90.00
_cell.angle_beta   90.00
_cell.angle_gamma   90.00
#
_symmetry.space_group_name_H-M   'P 1'
#
loop_
_entity.id
_entity.type
_entity.pdbx_description
1 polymer ?
#
loop_
_entity_poly.entity_id
_entity_poly.type
_entity_poly.pdbx_seq_one_letter_code
_entity_poly.pdbx_strand_id
1 'polypeptide(L)'
;MRILPLVLFLFSIHFSSLGQKMTTAQMKLGIEGADNSPLYVKDVLKKKFKIDTIIVTRTNFFNSLADSLAYKGQVKKVYGPYTQKGQRFLVQVLAKAPNTFYRVSQIFLDTSVFSYRFADSLSDNIISRIKKGPETFEHLAQSYSMGGETVTKGDLGWVAEGVLIPQIARELPRRKKGEVFKVWSANGLHIIKKTEDPKKDTGFALMMRVFL
;
A
#
# COMPACT_ATOMS: atom_id res chain seq x y z
N MET A 1 48.44 17.47 74.62
CA MET A 1 47.34 17.54 73.64
C MET A 1 47.82 16.92 72.33
N ARG A 2 47.27 15.75 71.94
CA ARG A 2 47.59 15.08 70.67
C ARG A 2 46.52 15.46 69.65
N ILE A 3 46.94 15.96 68.48
CA ILE A 3 46.06 16.28 67.35
C ILE A 3 46.26 15.16 66.32
N LEU A 4 45.20 14.44 66.00
CA LEU A 4 45.18 13.38 64.98
C LEU A 4 44.60 13.98 63.67
N PRO A 5 45.21 13.78 62.49
CA PRO A 5 44.64 14.29 61.26
C PRO A 5 43.58 13.30 60.73
N LEU A 6 42.39 13.83 60.45
CA LEU A 6 41.28 13.13 59.82
C LEU A 6 41.58 12.98 58.32
N VAL A 7 41.93 11.78 57.88
CA VAL A 7 42.09 11.45 56.45
C VAL A 7 40.71 11.14 55.87
N LEU A 8 40.21 12.02 55.01
CA LEU A 8 38.95 11.85 54.28
C LEU A 8 39.20 10.98 53.04
N PHE A 9 38.80 9.71 53.08
CA PHE A 9 38.81 8.83 51.92
C PHE A 9 37.63 9.18 50.99
N LEU A 10 37.92 9.84 49.87
CA LEU A 10 36.97 10.02 48.77
C LEU A 10 36.82 8.69 48.02
N PHE A 11 35.74 7.96 48.31
CA PHE A 11 35.30 6.83 47.48
C PHE A 11 34.68 7.37 46.19
N SER A 12 35.47 7.45 45.12
CA SER A 12 34.97 7.66 43.77
C SER A 12 34.24 6.41 43.27
N ILE A 13 32.91 6.40 43.44
CA ILE A 13 32.01 5.38 42.87
C ILE A 13 32.12 5.44 41.35
N HIS A 14 32.85 4.49 40.76
CA HIS A 14 32.85 4.27 39.32
C HIS A 14 31.54 3.56 38.95
N PHE A 15 30.57 4.31 38.43
CA PHE A 15 29.43 3.74 37.73
C PHE A 15 29.93 3.17 36.39
N SER A 16 30.35 1.91 36.41
CA SER A 16 30.52 1.11 35.19
C SER A 16 29.14 0.93 34.57
N SER A 17 28.78 1.80 33.63
CA SER A 17 27.63 1.61 32.74
C SER A 17 27.90 0.37 31.88
N LEU A 18 27.54 -0.83 32.38
CA LEU A 18 27.32 -1.97 31.50
C LEU A 18 26.25 -1.53 30.50
N GLY A 19 26.65 -1.32 29.24
CA GLY A 19 25.82 -0.77 28.18
C GLY A 19 24.50 -1.53 28.06
N GLN A 20 23.44 -0.98 28.64
CA GLN A 20 22.12 -1.57 28.58
C GLN A 20 21.69 -1.53 27.11
N LYS A 21 21.45 -2.71 26.52
CA LYS A 21 20.94 -2.82 25.15
C LYS A 21 19.65 -1.98 25.08
N MET A 22 19.61 -1.02 24.15
CA MET A 22 18.45 -0.15 23.98
C MET A 22 17.17 -0.97 23.83
N THR A 23 16.13 -0.58 24.56
CA THR A 23 14.80 -1.17 24.44
C THR A 23 14.21 -0.87 23.06
N THR A 24 13.19 -1.63 22.63
CA THR A 24 12.51 -1.36 21.37
C THR A 24 11.87 0.03 21.34
N ALA A 25 11.35 0.52 22.46
CA ALA A 25 10.81 1.87 22.56
C ALA A 25 11.89 2.94 22.35
N GLN A 26 13.05 2.78 23.00
CA GLN A 26 14.20 3.69 22.83
C GLN A 26 14.72 3.68 21.38
N MET A 27 14.84 2.49 20.76
CA MET A 27 15.23 2.40 19.35
C MET A 27 14.26 3.14 18.44
N LYS A 28 12.94 2.99 18.64
CA LYS A 28 11.93 3.70 17.84
C LYS A 28 12.08 5.21 17.98
N LEU A 29 12.16 5.72 19.21
CA LEU A 29 12.33 7.16 19.46
C LEU A 29 13.62 7.70 18.82
N GLY A 30 14.73 6.98 18.94
CA GLY A 30 16.00 7.37 18.32
C GLY A 30 15.94 7.40 16.79
N ILE A 31 15.29 6.40 16.18
CA ILE A 31 15.11 6.36 14.72
C ILE A 31 14.19 7.50 14.24
N GLU A 32 13.09 7.75 14.94
CA GLU A 32 12.11 8.82 14.62
C GLU A 32 12.72 10.22 14.77
N GLY A 33 13.55 10.42 15.80
CA GLY A 33 14.21 11.69 16.11
C GLY A 33 15.48 11.98 15.30
N ALA A 34 16.00 11.00 14.55
CA ALA A 34 17.22 11.20 13.76
C ALA A 34 16.96 12.07 12.52
N ASP A 35 17.97 12.89 12.17
CA ASP A 35 17.99 13.61 10.89
C ASP A 35 18.16 12.64 9.72
N ASN A 36 19.05 11.66 9.88
CA ASN A 36 19.28 10.58 8.92
C ASN A 36 19.04 9.22 9.60
N SER A 37 17.79 8.74 9.52
CA SER A 37 17.39 7.49 10.16
C SER A 37 18.19 6.26 9.68
N PRO A 38 18.46 6.06 8.37
CA PRO A 38 19.35 4.97 7.92
C PRO A 38 20.75 5.02 8.54
N LEU A 39 21.36 6.21 8.61
CA LEU A 39 22.68 6.38 9.22
C LEU A 39 22.64 6.10 10.73
N TYR A 40 21.61 6.58 11.43
CA TYR A 40 21.40 6.28 12.85
C TYR A 40 21.29 4.77 13.11
N VAL A 41 20.52 4.04 12.30
CA VAL A 41 20.38 2.58 12.43
C VAL A 41 21.72 1.88 12.19
N LYS A 42 22.48 2.32 11.18
CA LYS A 42 23.79 1.76 10.84
C LYS A 42 24.82 2.01 11.92
N ASP A 43 24.96 3.26 12.36
CA ASP A 43 26.13 3.72 13.11
C ASP A 43 25.90 3.80 14.61
N VAL A 44 24.66 4.07 15.06
CA VAL A 44 24.32 4.13 16.49
C VAL A 44 23.75 2.80 16.95
N LEU A 45 22.72 2.28 16.26
CA LEU A 45 22.10 1.01 16.66
C LEU A 45 22.91 -0.22 16.27
N LYS A 46 23.85 -0.08 15.32
CA LYS A 46 24.62 -1.17 14.72
C LYS A 46 23.73 -2.34 14.25
N LYS A 47 22.54 -2.03 13.72
CA LYS A 47 21.55 -3.01 13.23
C LYS A 47 21.56 -3.09 11.71
N LYS A 48 21.25 -4.28 11.18
CA LYS A 48 20.98 -4.45 9.75
C LYS A 48 19.62 -3.84 9.40
N PHE A 49 19.52 -3.26 8.21
CA PHE A 49 18.25 -2.81 7.66
C PHE A 49 18.18 -3.06 6.15
N LYS A 50 16.96 -2.99 5.61
CA LYS A 50 16.68 -2.95 4.17
C LYS A 50 15.82 -1.73 3.87
N ILE A 51 15.99 -1.15 2.69
CA ILE A 51 15.13 -0.07 2.19
C ILE A 51 14.51 -0.57 0.90
N ASP A 52 13.18 -0.58 0.86
CA ASP A 52 12.39 -1.02 -0.27
C ASP A 52 11.38 0.06 -0.65
N THR A 53 11.06 0.17 -1.94
CA THR A 53 9.94 1.01 -2.40
C THR A 53 8.70 0.15 -2.53
N ILE A 54 7.65 0.49 -1.79
CA ILE A 54 6.36 -0.18 -1.85
C ILE A 54 5.45 0.60 -2.77
N ILE A 55 4.90 -0.08 -3.78
CA ILE A 55 3.90 0.49 -4.69
C ILE A 55 2.52 0.31 -4.04
N VAL A 56 1.81 1.41 -3.83
CA VAL A 56 0.42 1.40 -3.38
C VAL A 56 -0.48 1.17 -4.58
N THR A 57 -1.08 -0.01 -4.64
CA THR A 57 -1.94 -0.43 -5.75
C THR A 57 -3.40 -0.04 -5.55
N ARG A 58 -3.85 0.06 -4.30
CA ARG A 58 -5.23 0.35 -3.89
C ARG A 58 -5.27 1.19 -2.62
N THR A 59 -6.36 1.93 -2.40
CA THR A 59 -6.51 2.78 -1.19
C THR A 59 -7.27 2.08 -0.04
N ASN A 60 -7.76 0.87 -0.28
CA ASN A 60 -8.47 0.02 0.67
C ASN A 60 -8.17 -1.45 0.37
N PHE A 61 -8.63 -2.36 1.24
CA PHE A 61 -8.42 -3.81 1.11
C PHE A 61 -6.96 -4.20 0.81
N PHE A 62 -6.05 -3.75 1.67
CA PHE A 62 -4.61 -4.00 1.53
C PHE A 62 -4.28 -5.48 1.61
N ASN A 63 -3.43 -5.96 0.70
CA ASN A 63 -3.03 -7.37 0.63
C ASN A 63 -1.94 -7.72 1.66
N SER A 64 -1.24 -6.71 2.18
CA SER A 64 -0.15 -6.92 3.13
C SER A 64 -0.03 -5.79 4.17
N LEU A 65 0.70 -6.08 5.26
CA LEU A 65 1.12 -5.06 6.22
C LEU A 65 1.94 -3.94 5.54
N ALA A 66 2.80 -4.29 4.57
CA ALA A 66 3.61 -3.32 3.86
C ALA A 66 2.72 -2.36 3.06
N ASP A 67 1.70 -2.87 2.37
CA ASP A 67 0.76 -2.05 1.59
C ASP A 67 -0.02 -1.10 2.51
N SER A 68 -0.50 -1.62 3.64
CA SER A 68 -1.23 -0.83 4.64
C SER A 68 -0.36 0.28 5.23
N LEU A 69 0.89 -0.02 5.60
CA LEU A 69 1.84 0.98 6.12
C LEU A 69 2.28 1.96 5.03
N ALA A 70 2.46 1.51 3.79
CA ALA A 70 2.80 2.39 2.67
C ALA A 70 1.70 3.44 2.45
N TYR A 71 0.43 3.06 2.53
CA TYR A 71 -0.67 3.99 2.35
C TYR A 71 -1.02 4.78 3.62
N LYS A 72 -1.24 4.10 4.76
CA LYS A 72 -1.72 4.72 6.02
C LYS A 72 -0.62 5.26 6.93
N GLY A 73 0.61 4.77 6.77
CA GLY A 73 1.73 5.12 7.64
C GLY A 73 2.13 6.59 7.50
N GLN A 74 2.59 7.18 8.59
CA GLN A 74 3.09 8.56 8.62
C GLN A 74 4.59 8.54 8.33
N VAL A 75 5.04 9.49 7.52
CA VAL A 75 6.47 9.71 7.26
C VAL A 75 7.19 9.98 8.58
N LYS A 76 8.44 9.51 8.69
CA LYS A 76 9.28 9.45 9.89
C LYS A 76 8.82 8.52 11.01
N LYS A 77 7.54 8.16 11.11
CA LYS A 77 7.05 7.28 12.18
C LYS A 77 7.61 5.85 12.04
N VAL A 78 7.94 5.23 13.18
CA VAL A 78 8.42 3.84 13.27
C VAL A 78 7.32 2.95 13.85
N TYR A 79 7.04 1.86 13.14
CA TYR A 79 6.02 0.88 13.42
C TYR A 79 6.63 -0.47 13.84
N GLY A 80 5.82 -1.31 14.50
CA GLY A 80 6.26 -2.59 15.07
C GLY A 80 6.69 -2.49 16.54
N PRO A 81 7.35 -3.55 17.06
CA PRO A 81 7.99 -4.62 16.31
C PRO A 81 6.98 -5.61 15.69
N TYR A 82 7.27 -6.05 14.48
CA TYR A 82 6.55 -7.10 13.78
C TYR A 82 7.40 -8.38 13.74
N THR A 83 6.74 -9.53 13.57
CA THR A 83 7.41 -10.84 13.43
C THR A 83 6.96 -11.50 12.13
N GLN A 84 7.90 -11.89 11.27
CA GLN A 84 7.64 -12.64 10.04
C GLN A 84 8.66 -13.75 9.89
N LYS A 85 8.20 -15.01 9.77
CA LYS A 85 9.07 -16.21 9.69
C LYS A 85 10.15 -16.25 10.78
N GLY A 86 9.78 -15.92 12.02
CA GLY A 86 10.68 -15.88 13.18
C GLY A 86 11.58 -14.64 13.28
N GLN A 87 11.69 -13.82 12.22
CA GLN A 87 12.48 -12.59 12.25
C GLN A 87 11.65 -11.42 12.78
N ARG A 88 12.16 -10.75 13.82
CA ARG A 88 11.58 -9.51 14.36
C ARG A 88 12.14 -8.28 13.65
N PHE A 89 11.30 -7.29 13.39
CA PHE A 89 11.74 -6.04 12.73
C PHE A 89 10.85 -4.84 13.07
N LEU A 90 11.42 -3.64 12.95
CA LEU A 90 10.72 -2.36 12.91
C LEU A 90 10.60 -1.87 11.47
N VAL A 91 9.63 -0.99 11.22
CA VAL A 91 9.41 -0.40 9.89
C VAL A 91 9.26 1.11 10.02
N GLN A 92 10.05 1.88 9.28
CA GLN A 92 9.90 3.33 9.18
C GLN A 92 9.47 3.72 7.76
N VAL A 93 8.48 4.60 7.65
CA VAL A 93 8.17 5.24 6.36
C VAL A 93 9.09 6.44 6.18
N LEU A 94 9.99 6.37 5.20
CA LEU A 94 11.00 7.41 4.97
C LEU A 94 10.46 8.55 4.09
N ALA A 95 9.70 8.20 3.06
CA ALA A 95 9.15 9.16 2.11
C ALA A 95 7.91 8.56 1.43
N LYS A 96 7.10 9.44 0.85
CA LYS A 96 5.95 9.08 0.01
C LYS A 96 5.99 9.90 -1.27
N ALA A 97 5.54 9.28 -2.36
CA ALA A 97 5.37 9.96 -3.64
C ALA A 97 3.95 9.72 -4.18
N PRO A 98 3.38 10.71 -4.89
CA PRO A 98 2.03 10.60 -5.43
C PRO A 98 1.98 9.68 -6.67
N ASN A 99 0.79 9.13 -6.94
CA ASN A 99 0.42 8.50 -8.20
C ASN A 99 -1.03 8.88 -8.55
N THR A 100 -1.42 8.66 -9.79
CA THR A 100 -2.80 8.81 -10.26
C THR A 100 -3.59 7.54 -9.93
N PHE A 101 -4.75 7.73 -9.31
CA PHE A 101 -5.71 6.66 -9.03
C PHE A 101 -6.99 6.92 -9.82
N TYR A 102 -7.52 5.84 -10.39
CA TYR A 102 -8.83 5.81 -11.04
C TYR A 102 -9.81 5.02 -10.17
N ARG A 103 -11.06 5.45 -10.11
CA ARG A 103 -12.14 4.62 -9.58
C ARG A 103 -12.97 4.07 -10.73
N VAL A 104 -13.07 2.75 -10.80
CA VAL A 104 -13.75 2.07 -11.89
C VAL A 104 -14.57 0.89 -11.39
N SER A 105 -15.61 0.55 -12.14
CA SER A 105 -16.29 -0.73 -12.01
C SER A 105 -16.07 -1.57 -13.26
N GLN A 106 -16.08 -2.90 -13.13
CA GLN A 106 -15.84 -3.85 -14.22
C GLN A 106 -16.93 -4.94 -14.30
N ILE A 107 -17.25 -5.33 -15.53
CA ILE A 107 -17.85 -6.63 -15.89
C ILE A 107 -16.87 -7.31 -16.85
N PHE A 108 -16.38 -8.48 -16.50
CA PHE A 108 -15.46 -9.26 -17.32
C PHE A 108 -16.16 -10.45 -17.95
N LEU A 109 -16.04 -10.60 -19.27
CA LEU A 109 -16.55 -11.74 -20.04
C LEU A 109 -15.35 -12.57 -20.51
N ASP A 110 -15.21 -13.77 -19.95
CA ASP A 110 -14.06 -14.65 -20.19
C ASP A 110 -14.19 -15.38 -21.54
N THR A 111 -13.21 -15.22 -22.42
CA THR A 111 -13.22 -15.87 -23.75
C THR A 111 -12.81 -17.33 -23.75
N SER A 112 -12.36 -17.89 -22.62
CA SER A 112 -12.26 -19.34 -22.46
C SER A 112 -13.64 -20.00 -22.33
N VAL A 113 -14.66 -19.22 -21.97
CA VAL A 113 -16.05 -19.69 -21.82
C VAL A 113 -16.93 -19.18 -22.97
N PHE A 114 -16.80 -17.91 -23.33
CA PHE A 114 -17.58 -17.30 -24.40
C PHE A 114 -16.77 -17.17 -25.69
N SER A 115 -17.38 -17.49 -26.84
CA SER A 115 -16.78 -17.11 -28.12
C SER A 115 -16.66 -15.59 -28.23
N TYR A 116 -15.64 -15.10 -28.96
CA TYR A 116 -15.45 -13.67 -29.19
C TYR A 116 -16.72 -12.97 -29.69
N ARG A 117 -17.41 -13.58 -30.68
CA ARG A 117 -18.67 -13.04 -31.24
C ARG A 117 -19.77 -12.94 -30.19
N PHE A 118 -19.89 -13.95 -29.33
CA PHE A 118 -20.90 -13.97 -28.28
C PHE A 118 -20.58 -12.94 -27.20
N ALA A 119 -19.34 -12.88 -26.72
CA ALA A 119 -18.90 -11.89 -25.74
C ALA A 119 -19.11 -10.45 -26.26
N ASP A 120 -18.81 -10.19 -27.54
CA ASP A 120 -19.04 -8.88 -28.15
C ASP A 120 -20.53 -8.51 -28.15
N SER A 121 -21.38 -9.41 -28.65
CA SER A 121 -22.84 -9.23 -28.70
C SER A 121 -23.44 -9.04 -27.30
N LEU A 122 -23.00 -9.84 -26.33
CA LEU A 122 -23.44 -9.75 -24.94
C LEU A 122 -23.00 -8.42 -24.31
N SER A 123 -21.78 -7.97 -24.58
CA SER A 123 -21.30 -6.69 -24.07
C SER A 123 -22.11 -5.51 -24.58
N ASP A 124 -22.51 -5.51 -25.86
CA ASP A 124 -23.34 -4.45 -26.45
C ASP A 124 -24.74 -4.45 -25.85
N ASN A 125 -25.31 -5.63 -25.59
CA ASN A 125 -26.56 -5.76 -24.87
C ASN A 125 -26.48 -5.20 -23.44
N ILE A 126 -25.44 -5.57 -22.69
CA ILE A 126 -25.20 -5.09 -21.32
C ILE A 126 -25.06 -3.56 -21.31
N ILE A 127 -24.22 -3.00 -22.18
CA ILE A 127 -24.01 -1.54 -22.27
C ILE A 127 -25.32 -0.83 -22.64
N SER A 128 -26.11 -1.39 -23.56
CA SER A 128 -27.44 -0.84 -23.90
C SER A 128 -28.38 -0.84 -22.69
N ARG A 129 -28.41 -1.92 -21.89
CA ARG A 129 -29.27 -2.00 -20.68
C ARG A 129 -28.83 -0.99 -19.62
N ILE A 130 -27.53 -0.78 -19.45
CA ILE A 130 -27.02 0.27 -18.55
C ILE A 130 -27.44 1.66 -19.03
N LYS A 131 -27.28 1.96 -20.32
CA LYS A 131 -27.58 3.28 -20.89
C LYS A 131 -29.07 3.62 -20.91
N LYS A 132 -29.93 2.62 -21.11
CA LYS A 132 -31.40 2.82 -21.14
C LYS A 132 -32.01 2.98 -19.74
N GLY A 133 -31.24 2.68 -18.68
CA GLY A 133 -31.66 2.84 -17.29
C GLY A 133 -32.52 1.74 -16.64
N PRO A 134 -32.97 0.63 -17.26
CA PRO A 134 -33.73 -0.39 -16.53
C PRO A 134 -32.90 -1.17 -15.50
N GLU A 135 -31.57 -1.20 -15.63
CA GLU A 135 -30.70 -1.98 -14.75
C GLU A 135 -29.42 -1.21 -14.36
N THR A 136 -28.93 -1.49 -13.15
CA THR A 136 -27.70 -0.89 -12.65
C THR A 136 -26.46 -1.66 -13.13
N PHE A 137 -25.31 -0.99 -13.14
CA PHE A 137 -24.05 -1.65 -13.47
C PHE A 137 -23.74 -2.77 -12.48
N GLU A 138 -24.01 -2.53 -11.21
CA GLU A 138 -23.78 -3.44 -10.09
C GLU A 138 -24.61 -4.73 -10.25
N HIS A 139 -25.88 -4.61 -10.63
CA HIS A 139 -26.74 -5.76 -10.91
C HIS A 139 -26.17 -6.60 -12.04
N LEU A 140 -25.87 -5.97 -13.18
CA LEU A 140 -25.34 -6.64 -14.36
C LEU A 140 -23.95 -7.25 -14.11
N ALA A 141 -23.12 -6.62 -13.29
CA ALA A 141 -21.83 -7.16 -12.87
C ALA A 141 -21.99 -8.45 -12.06
N GLN A 142 -22.96 -8.49 -11.15
CA GLN A 142 -23.26 -9.72 -10.39
C GLN A 142 -23.84 -10.83 -11.28
N SER A 143 -24.64 -10.48 -12.29
CA SER A 143 -25.28 -11.46 -13.18
C SER A 143 -24.34 -12.03 -14.24
N TYR A 144 -23.42 -11.22 -14.78
CA TYR A 144 -22.68 -11.56 -15.99
C TYR A 144 -21.15 -11.57 -15.82
N SER A 145 -20.59 -10.89 -14.80
CA SER A 145 -19.14 -10.86 -14.69
C SER A 145 -18.59 -12.23 -14.27
N MET A 146 -17.50 -12.62 -14.90
CA MET A 146 -16.73 -13.82 -14.62
C MET A 146 -15.40 -13.49 -13.91
N GLY A 147 -15.20 -12.23 -13.53
CA GLY A 147 -14.04 -11.77 -12.80
C GLY A 147 -14.19 -11.82 -11.27
N GLY A 148 -13.09 -11.64 -10.56
CA GLY A 148 -13.06 -11.62 -9.09
C GLY A 148 -13.83 -10.44 -8.46
N GLU A 149 -14.12 -9.39 -9.22
CA GLU A 149 -14.89 -8.22 -8.79
C GLU A 149 -16.39 -8.48 -8.59
N THR A 150 -16.90 -9.65 -8.96
CA THR A 150 -18.27 -10.07 -8.67
C THR A 150 -18.62 -9.92 -7.19
N VAL A 151 -17.66 -10.20 -6.30
CA VAL A 151 -17.83 -10.08 -4.83
C VAL A 151 -18.04 -8.63 -4.35
N THR A 152 -17.57 -7.66 -5.13
CA THR A 152 -17.77 -6.21 -4.89
C THR A 152 -18.82 -5.62 -5.84
N LYS A 153 -19.66 -6.46 -6.45
CA LYS A 153 -20.67 -6.05 -7.44
C LYS A 153 -20.07 -5.24 -8.59
N GLY A 154 -18.85 -5.59 -8.99
CA GLY A 154 -18.09 -4.91 -10.03
C GLY A 154 -17.22 -3.75 -9.57
N ASP A 155 -17.33 -3.22 -8.34
CA ASP A 155 -16.49 -2.08 -7.88
C ASP A 155 -15.03 -2.54 -7.66
N LEU A 156 -14.09 -1.98 -8.42
CA LEU A 156 -12.66 -2.23 -8.24
C LEU A 156 -12.02 -1.28 -7.19
N GLY A 157 -12.78 -0.31 -6.70
CA GLY A 157 -12.30 0.74 -5.80
C GLY A 157 -11.35 1.70 -6.51
N TRP A 158 -10.56 2.44 -5.73
CA TRP A 158 -9.48 3.27 -6.27
C TRP A 158 -8.27 2.41 -6.57
N VAL A 159 -7.90 2.35 -7.83
CA VAL A 159 -6.77 1.58 -8.36
C VAL A 159 -5.74 2.50 -8.99
N ALA A 160 -4.46 2.26 -8.71
CA ALA A 160 -3.37 3.04 -9.28
C ALA A 160 -3.25 2.77 -10.80
N GLU A 161 -2.86 3.79 -11.57
CA GLU A 161 -2.77 3.74 -13.04
C GLU A 161 -1.92 2.55 -13.55
N GLY A 162 -0.81 2.22 -12.89
CA GLY A 162 0.06 1.10 -13.26
C GLY A 162 -0.45 -0.31 -12.88
N VAL A 163 -1.61 -0.42 -12.22
CA VAL A 163 -2.22 -1.71 -11.83
C VAL A 163 -3.23 -2.18 -12.88
N LEU A 164 -3.84 -1.24 -13.60
CA LEU A 164 -4.80 -1.54 -14.64
C LEU A 164 -4.08 -2.15 -15.85
N ILE A 165 -4.79 -3.02 -16.59
CA ILE A 165 -4.25 -3.51 -17.86
C ILE A 165 -4.03 -2.33 -18.83
N PRO A 166 -2.98 -2.37 -19.68
CA PRO A 166 -2.61 -1.22 -20.52
C PRO A 166 -3.75 -0.68 -21.39
N GLN A 167 -4.63 -1.55 -21.85
CA GLN A 167 -5.77 -1.18 -22.69
C GLN A 167 -6.78 -0.31 -21.94
N ILE A 168 -7.07 -0.61 -20.67
CA ILE A 168 -7.97 0.20 -19.84
C ILE A 168 -7.28 1.52 -19.46
N ALA A 169 -6.01 1.47 -19.06
CA ALA A 169 -5.24 2.64 -18.64
C ALA A 169 -5.14 3.69 -19.76
N ARG A 170 -5.01 3.28 -21.03
CA ARG A 170 -5.01 4.21 -22.18
C ARG A 170 -6.35 4.88 -22.44
N GLU A 171 -7.45 4.22 -22.11
CA GLU A 171 -8.80 4.73 -22.40
C GLU A 171 -9.29 5.68 -21.31
N LEU A 172 -9.06 5.38 -20.03
CA LEU A 172 -9.61 6.14 -18.89
C LEU A 172 -9.36 7.67 -18.91
N PRO A 173 -8.19 8.20 -19.34
CA PRO A 173 -7.97 9.64 -19.45
C PRO A 173 -8.94 10.32 -20.43
N ARG A 174 -9.44 9.60 -21.43
CA ARG A 174 -10.31 10.12 -22.50
C ARG A 174 -11.79 10.02 -22.16
N ARG A 175 -12.14 9.30 -21.09
CA ARG A 175 -13.52 8.98 -20.70
C ARG A 175 -14.02 9.95 -19.64
N LYS A 176 -15.29 10.33 -19.72
CA LYS A 176 -15.95 11.17 -18.70
C LYS A 176 -16.36 10.34 -17.49
N LYS A 177 -16.51 10.98 -16.32
CA LYS A 177 -17.15 10.35 -15.17
C LYS A 177 -18.54 9.83 -15.55
N GLY A 178 -18.85 8.61 -15.13
CA GLY A 178 -20.08 7.86 -15.45
C GLY A 178 -20.03 7.10 -16.78
N GLU A 179 -19.05 7.34 -17.65
CA GLU A 179 -18.99 6.72 -18.97
C GLU A 179 -18.70 5.23 -18.89
N VAL A 180 -19.42 4.45 -19.71
CA VAL A 180 -19.27 3.00 -19.84
C VAL A 180 -18.72 2.67 -21.23
N PHE A 181 -17.66 1.87 -21.28
CA PHE A 181 -16.97 1.47 -22.51
C PHE A 181 -16.46 0.03 -22.41
N LYS A 182 -16.23 -0.62 -23.55
CA LYS A 182 -15.66 -1.97 -23.61
C LYS A 182 -14.22 -1.96 -24.11
N VAL A 183 -13.41 -2.90 -23.63
CA VAL A 183 -12.00 -3.06 -23.97
C VAL A 183 -11.68 -4.54 -24.09
N TRP A 184 -10.95 -4.92 -25.13
CA TRP A 184 -10.47 -6.29 -25.32
C TRP A 184 -9.09 -6.49 -24.68
N SER A 185 -8.91 -7.64 -24.01
CA SER A 185 -7.63 -8.18 -23.57
C SER A 185 -7.42 -9.58 -24.16
N ALA A 186 -6.26 -10.20 -23.88
CA ALA A 186 -6.00 -11.57 -24.32
C ALA A 186 -6.93 -12.61 -23.66
N ASN A 187 -7.45 -12.30 -22.47
CA ASN A 187 -8.26 -13.23 -21.68
C ASN A 187 -9.77 -13.01 -21.86
N GLY A 188 -10.18 -11.89 -22.46
CA GLY A 188 -11.59 -11.64 -22.74
C GLY A 188 -11.95 -10.16 -22.89
N LEU A 189 -13.25 -9.89 -22.72
CA LEU A 189 -13.84 -8.56 -22.90
C LEU A 189 -14.13 -7.92 -21.54
N HIS A 190 -13.63 -6.71 -21.34
CA HIS A 190 -13.84 -5.90 -20.15
C HIS A 190 -14.83 -4.77 -20.46
N ILE A 191 -15.96 -4.73 -19.75
CA ILE A 191 -16.87 -3.58 -19.74
C ILE A 191 -16.52 -2.75 -18.51
N ILE A 192 -16.10 -1.51 -18.73
CA ILE A 192 -15.59 -0.62 -17.68
C ILE A 192 -16.50 0.59 -17.55
N LYS A 193 -16.82 0.95 -16.30
CA LYS A 193 -17.46 2.22 -15.95
C LYS A 193 -16.46 3.08 -15.19
N LYS A 194 -16.16 4.29 -15.69
CA LYS A 194 -15.38 5.27 -14.92
C LYS A 194 -16.29 5.89 -13.87
N THR A 195 -16.16 5.51 -12.60
CA THR A 195 -17.12 5.92 -11.56
C THR A 195 -16.80 7.29 -10.96
N GLU A 196 -15.53 7.67 -10.95
CA GLU A 196 -15.06 8.98 -10.46
C GLU A 196 -14.03 9.60 -11.40
N ASP A 197 -13.80 10.90 -11.23
CA ASP A 197 -12.64 11.57 -11.82
C ASP A 197 -11.34 11.10 -11.14
N PRO A 198 -10.22 11.01 -11.87
CA PRO A 198 -8.97 10.56 -11.29
C PRO A 198 -8.51 11.51 -10.18
N LYS A 199 -7.83 10.95 -9.17
CA LYS A 199 -7.21 11.74 -8.10
C LYS A 199 -5.73 11.41 -7.98
N LYS A 200 -4.94 12.38 -7.52
CA LYS A 200 -3.57 12.13 -7.04
C LYS A 200 -3.63 11.74 -5.58
N ASP A 201 -2.97 10.64 -5.23
CA ASP A 201 -2.88 10.14 -3.85
C ASP A 201 -1.53 9.44 -3.64
N THR A 202 -1.25 8.95 -2.44
CA THR A 202 -0.02 8.19 -2.13
C THR A 202 0.05 6.93 -2.98
N GLY A 203 0.96 6.93 -3.96
CA GLY A 203 1.19 5.80 -4.85
C GLY A 203 2.44 5.00 -4.55
N PHE A 204 3.38 5.59 -3.83
CA PHE A 204 4.65 4.96 -3.49
C PHE A 204 5.05 5.35 -2.08
N ALA A 205 5.69 4.43 -1.37
CA ALA A 205 6.32 4.69 -0.09
C ALA A 205 7.72 4.08 -0.06
N LEU A 206 8.72 4.89 0.27
CA LEU A 206 10.05 4.39 0.59
C LEU A 206 10.04 3.95 2.07
N MET A 207 10.35 2.68 2.33
CA MET A 207 10.22 2.11 3.66
C MET A 207 11.53 1.43 4.09
N MET A 208 11.97 1.71 5.32
CA MET A 208 13.12 1.06 5.95
C MET A 208 12.65 -0.02 6.92
N ARG A 209 13.11 -1.25 6.73
CA ARG A 209 12.93 -2.37 7.65
C ARG A 209 14.20 -2.57 8.48
N VAL A 210 14.11 -2.38 9.80
CA VAL A 210 15.23 -2.56 10.74
C VAL A 210 15.08 -3.90 11.45
N PHE A 211 16.07 -4.80 11.32
CA PHE A 211 16.01 -6.13 11.93
C PHE A 211 16.44 -6.06 13.40
N LEU A 212 15.62 -6.64 14.29
CA LEU A 212 15.86 -6.66 15.73
C LEU A 212 16.64 -7.89 16.16
#